data_AF-A0A0A8X7L9-F1
#
_entry.id   AF-A0A0A8X7L9-F1
#
_cell.length_a   1.000
_cell.length_b   1.000
_cell.length_c   1.000
_cell.angle_alpha   90.00
_cell.angle_beta   90.00
_cell.angle_gamma   90.00
#
_symmetry.space_group_name_H-M   'P 1'
#
loop_
_entity.id
_entity.type
_entity.pdbx_description
1 polymer ?
#
loop_
_entity_poly.entity_id
_entity_poly.type
_entity_poly.pdbx_seq_one_letter_code
_entity_poly.pdbx_strand_id
1 'polypeptide(L)'
;MLFKSLEFKNVVGQKVKVVDIPVLEEESTYYFMIQVRLQTFITAIYQERNAKMYYSFKEYLKRVMKWPDYEQLFKSAELKNNA
;
A
#
# COMPACT_ATOMS: atom_id res chain seq x y z
N MET A 1 11.48 -7.58 2.60
CA MET A 1 10.17 -7.50 1.92
C MET A 1 10.34 -6.74 0.62
N LEU A 2 9.65 -7.16 -0.45
CA LEU A 2 9.65 -6.45 -1.73
C LEU A 2 8.51 -5.43 -1.76
N PHE A 3 8.74 -4.29 -2.42
CA PHE A 3 7.73 -3.27 -2.66
C PHE A 3 7.49 -3.08 -4.15
N LYS A 4 6.23 -2.84 -4.52
CA LYS A 4 5.82 -2.46 -5.87
C LYS A 4 5.32 -1.02 -5.91
N SER A 5 5.25 -0.48 -7.12
CA SER A 5 4.53 0.75 -7.41
C SER A 5 3.50 0.52 -8.51
N LEU A 6 2.48 1.36 -8.53
CA LEU A 6 1.42 1.35 -9.53
C LEU A 6 1.23 2.78 -10.06
N GLU A 7 1.19 2.92 -11.39
CA GLU A 7 0.86 4.19 -12.05
C GLU A 7 -0.46 4.04 -12.81
N PHE A 8 -1.32 5.05 -12.70
CA PHE A 8 -2.61 5.09 -13.40
C PHE A 8 -3.03 6.54 -13.68
N LYS A 9 -4.09 6.72 -14.48
CA LYS A 9 -4.77 8.01 -14.65
C LYS A 9 -6.05 8.03 -13.81
N ASN A 10 -6.30 9.10 -13.06
CA ASN A 10 -7.55 9.27 -12.31
C ASN A 10 -8.71 9.69 -13.23
N VAL A 11 -9.90 9.96 -12.67
CA VAL A 11 -11.10 10.35 -13.44
C VAL A 11 -10.96 11.63 -14.26
N VAL A 12 -10.01 12.52 -13.92
CA VAL A 12 -9.73 13.75 -14.68
C VAL A 12 -8.53 13.59 -15.63
N GLY A 13 -8.00 12.37 -15.78
CA GLY A 13 -6.88 12.08 -16.67
C GLY A 13 -5.48 12.40 -16.10
N GLN A 14 -5.39 12.86 -14.85
CA GLN A 14 -4.13 13.14 -14.18
C GLN A 14 -3.38 11.83 -13.91
N LYS A 15 -2.09 11.79 -14.25
CA LYS A 15 -1.21 10.67 -13.92
C LYS A 15 -0.90 10.67 -12.41
N VAL A 16 -1.14 9.54 -11.76
CA VAL A 16 -0.91 9.33 -10.33
C VAL A 16 -0.06 8.09 -10.14
N LYS A 17 0.86 8.13 -9.17
CA LYS A 17 1.71 7.02 -8.74
C LYS A 17 1.47 6.67 -7.29
N VAL A 18 1.19 5.40 -7.03
CA VAL A 18 1.18 4.81 -5.68
C VAL A 18 2.44 3.98 -5.50
N VAL A 19 3.21 4.25 -4.46
CA VAL A 19 4.47 3.56 -4.12
C VAL A 19 4.36 2.82 -2.79
N ASP A 20 5.42 2.07 -2.43
CA ASP A 20 5.54 1.32 -1.18
C ASP A 20 4.41 0.31 -0.95
N ILE A 21 3.92 -0.32 -2.02
CA ILE A 21 2.92 -1.39 -1.93
C ILE A 21 3.63 -2.67 -1.52
N PRO A 22 3.39 -3.23 -0.32
CA PRO A 22 4.07 -4.43 0.13
C PRO A 22 3.63 -5.63 -0.72
N VAL A 23 4.60 -6.40 -1.21
CA VAL A 23 4.33 -7.69 -1.85
C VAL A 23 4.30 -8.75 -0.76
N LEU A 24 3.16 -9.44 -0.67
CA LEU A 24 2.94 -10.52 0.28
C LEU A 24 2.77 -11.83 -0.49
N GLU A 25 3.29 -12.91 0.07
CA GLU A 25 2.96 -14.27 -0.34
C GLU A 25 1.47 -14.54 -0.05
N GLU A 26 0.83 -15.38 -0.85
CA GLU A 26 -0.60 -15.69 -0.72
C GLU A 26 -0.94 -16.36 0.63
N GLU A 27 0.03 -17.06 1.23
CA GLU A 27 -0.09 -17.68 2.55
C GLU A 27 0.03 -16.69 3.71
N SER A 28 0.33 -15.41 3.43
CA SER A 28 0.37 -14.38 4.47
C SER A 28 -1.01 -14.14 5.06
N THR A 29 -1.11 -14.18 6.39
CA THR A 29 -2.33 -13.81 7.13
C THR A 29 -2.82 -12.39 6.82
N TYR A 30 -1.94 -11.54 6.29
CA TYR A 30 -2.25 -10.15 5.91
C TYR A 30 -2.61 -9.98 4.43
N TYR A 31 -2.46 -11.01 3.58
CA TYR A 31 -2.63 -10.91 2.13
C TYR A 31 -3.97 -10.29 1.75
N PHE A 32 -5.06 -10.89 2.21
CA PHE A 32 -6.42 -10.44 1.91
C PHE A 32 -6.68 -9.01 2.42
N MET A 33 -6.30 -8.72 3.67
CA MET A 33 -6.50 -7.40 4.27
C MET A 33 -5.78 -6.31 3.47
N ILE A 34 -4.54 -6.57 3.05
CA ILE A 34 -3.74 -5.63 2.27
C ILE A 34 -4.33 -5.44 0.87
N GLN A 35 -4.82 -6.49 0.23
CA GLN A 35 -5.49 -6.39 -1.07
C GLN A 35 -6.76 -5.50 -0.99
N VAL A 36 -7.62 -5.73 -0.01
CA VAL A 36 -8.85 -4.92 0.20
C VAL A 36 -8.50 -3.46 0.49
N ARG A 37 -7.50 -3.20 1.34
CA ARG A 37 -7.06 -1.83 1.65
C ARG A 37 -6.43 -1.14 0.44
N LEU A 38 -5.67 -1.86 -0.38
CA LEU A 38 -5.06 -1.31 -1.59
C LEU A 38 -6.13 -0.91 -2.60
N GLN A 39 -7.12 -1.79 -2.83
CA GLN A 39 -8.26 -1.47 -3.69
C GLN A 39 -9.03 -0.25 -3.17
N THR A 40 -9.35 -0.23 -1.87
CA THR A 40 -10.04 0.91 -1.24
C THR A 40 -9.27 2.22 -1.44
N PHE A 41 -7.96 2.20 -1.24
CA PHE A 41 -7.09 3.36 -1.38
C PHE A 41 -7.02 3.87 -2.83
N ILE A 42 -6.80 2.96 -3.79
CA ILE A 42 -6.74 3.31 -5.22
C ILE A 42 -8.08 3.86 -5.69
N THR A 43 -9.21 3.23 -5.32
CA THR A 43 -10.54 3.71 -5.70
C THR A 43 -10.81 5.11 -5.18
N ALA A 44 -10.40 5.42 -3.94
CA ALA A 44 -10.53 6.76 -3.37
C ALA A 44 -9.71 7.79 -4.16
N ILE A 45 -8.44 7.50 -4.45
CA ILE A 45 -7.56 8.39 -5.22
C ILE A 45 -8.05 8.56 -6.66
N TYR A 46 -8.53 7.49 -7.28
CA TYR A 46 -9.01 7.51 -8.65
C TYR A 46 -10.17 8.48 -8.83
N GLN A 47 -11.06 8.59 -7.83
CA GLN A 47 -12.22 9.50 -7.85
C GLN A 47 -11.88 10.93 -7.40
N GLU A 48 -10.69 11.17 -6.83
CA GLU A 48 -10.27 12.48 -6.35
C GLU A 48 -9.91 13.41 -7.52
N ARG A 49 -10.70 14.48 -7.70
CA ARG A 49 -10.48 15.47 -8.78
C ARG A 49 -9.20 16.29 -8.60
N ASN A 50 -8.80 16.53 -7.35
CA ASN A 50 -7.59 17.28 -6.99
C ASN A 50 -6.54 16.35 -6.35
N ALA A 51 -6.32 15.20 -6.97
CA ALA A 51 -5.39 14.21 -6.46
C ALA A 51 -3.94 14.72 -6.45
N LYS A 52 -3.15 14.23 -5.51
CA LYS A 52 -1.69 14.37 -5.55
C LYS A 52 -1.13 13.51 -6.69
N MET A 53 0.05 13.84 -7.18
CA MET A 53 0.73 12.99 -8.18
C MET A 53 1.35 11.72 -7.55
N TYR A 54 1.66 11.76 -6.25
CA TYR A 54 2.38 10.71 -5.55
C TYR A 54 1.72 10.38 -4.21
N TYR A 55 1.57 9.09 -3.94
CA TYR A 55 1.03 8.55 -2.69
C TYR A 55 1.88 7.37 -2.22
N SER A 56 2.14 7.25 -0.91
CA SER A 56 2.74 6.07 -0.30
C SER A 56 1.65 5.22 0.34
N PHE A 57 1.52 3.96 -0.10
CA PHE A 57 0.57 3.03 0.49
C PHE A 57 0.98 2.63 1.91
N LYS A 58 2.29 2.52 2.18
CA LYS A 58 2.82 2.30 3.53
C LYS A 58 2.38 3.39 4.51
N GLU A 59 2.48 4.67 4.12
CA GLU A 59 2.01 5.78 4.96
C GLU A 59 0.48 5.77 5.15
N TYR A 60 -0.28 5.36 4.14
CA TYR A 60 -1.72 5.15 4.29
C TYR A 60 -2.01 4.06 5.33
N LEU A 61 -1.38 2.88 5.20
CA LEU A 61 -1.57 1.76 6.13
C LEU A 61 -1.24 2.15 7.57
N LYS A 62 -0.17 2.92 7.79
CA LYS A 62 0.21 3.44 9.11
C LYS A 62 -0.91 4.22 9.80
N ARG A 63 -1.76 4.91 9.03
CA ARG A 63 -2.88 5.71 9.55
C ARG A 63 -4.14 4.89 9.82
N VAL A 64 -4.38 3.85 9.03
CA VAL A 64 -5.67 3.12 9.03
C VAL A 64 -5.62 1.74 9.68
N MET A 65 -4.43 1.22 9.96
CA MET A 65 -4.21 -0.03 10.68
C MET A 65 -3.97 0.22 12.16
N LYS A 66 -4.30 -0.77 13.01
CA LYS A 66 -3.84 -0.76 14.39
C LYS A 66 -2.31 -0.87 14.39
N TRP A 67 -1.67 -0.14 15.31
CA TRP A 67 -0.22 -0.10 15.38
C TRP A 67 0.44 -1.49 15.47
N PRO A 68 -0.04 -2.47 16.27
CA PRO A 68 0.57 -3.80 16.33
C PRO A 68 0.54 -4.56 14.99
N ASP A 69 -0.58 -4.48 14.26
CA ASP A 69 -0.72 -5.14 12.96
C ASP A 69 0.21 -4.49 11.91
N TYR A 70 0.31 -3.16 11.94
CA TYR A 70 1.22 -2.41 11.07
C TYR A 70 2.67 -2.78 11.39
N GLU A 71 3.04 -2.79 12.66
CA GLU A 71 4.38 -3.17 13.09
C GLU A 71 4.70 -4.61 12.65
N GLN A 72 3.84 -5.59 12.92
CA GLN A 72 4.09 -6.99 12.52
C GLN A 72 4.26 -7.16 11.01
N LEU A 73 3.43 -6.47 10.23
CA LEU A 73 3.49 -6.49 8.77
C LEU A 73 4.85 -6.01 8.24
N PHE A 74 5.42 -4.95 8.83
CA PHE A 74 6.65 -4.33 8.34
C PHE A 74 7.93 -4.73 9.09
N LYS A 75 7.83 -5.23 10.33
CA LYS A 75 8.98 -5.64 11.18
C LYS A 75 9.50 -7.04 10.83
N SER A 76 8.61 -7.94 10.40
CA SER A 76 8.99 -9.28 9.91
C SER A 76 9.89 -9.21 8.65
N ALA A 77 9.90 -8.08 7.95
CA ALA A 77 10.73 -7.85 6.78
C ALA A 77 12.21 -7.56 7.08
N GLU A 78 12.51 -6.98 8.26
CA GLU A 78 13.88 -6.57 8.63
C GLU A 78 14.72 -7.75 9.14
N LEU A 79 14.09 -8.76 9.75
CA LEU A 79 14.79 -9.92 10.35
C LEU A 79 15.29 -10.95 9.33
N LYS A 80 14.93 -10.86 8.04
CA LYS A 80 15.35 -11.83 7.01
C LYS A 80 16.76 -11.61 6.46
N ASN A 81 17.48 -10.56 6.86
CA ASN A 81 18.79 -10.18 6.29
C ASN A 81 19.99 -10.34 7.25
N ASN A 82 19.85 -11.01 8.40
CA ASN A 82 20.96 -11.26 9.33
C ASN A 82 21.29 -12.76 9.47
N ALA A 83 21.53 -13.44 8.34
CA ALA A 83 22.11 -14.78 8.32
C ALA A 83 23.49 -14.73 7.66
#